data_AF-A0A9E2PMN0-F1
#
_entry.id   AF-A0A9E2PMN0-F1
#
_cell.length_a   1.000
_cell.length_b   1.000
_cell.length_c   1.000
_cell.angle_alpha   90.00
_cell.angle_beta   90.00
_cell.angle_gamma   90.00
#
_symmetry.space_group_name_H-M   'P 1'
#
loop_
_entity.id
_entity.type
_entity.pdbx_description
1 polymer ?
#
loop_
_entity_poly.entity_id
_entity_poly.type
_entity_poly.pdbx_seq_one_letter_code
_entity_poly.pdbx_strand_id
1 'polypeptide(L)'
;DPAGIDLFYRMVSELRRTFDLSILLVSHDIPTAARFADRMIFLNRTILCDGSPREVLAGPCIRQTFGIDLAAAGIQQLENRSDQPVQHHP
;
A
#
# COMPACT_ATOMS: atom_id res chain seq x y z
N ASP A 1 -2.79 11.88 -12.83
CA ASP A 1 -3.85 12.47 -11.98
C ASP A 1 -3.98 11.64 -10.71
N PRO A 2 -3.69 12.21 -9.52
CA PRO A 2 -3.78 11.50 -8.25
C PRO A 2 -5.18 10.91 -7.97
N ALA A 3 -6.25 11.56 -8.42
CA ALA A 3 -7.62 11.09 -8.18
C ALA A 3 -7.94 9.82 -8.96
N GLY A 4 -7.50 9.74 -10.22
CA GLY A 4 -7.69 8.55 -11.06
C GLY A 4 -6.93 7.33 -10.54
N ILE A 5 -5.73 7.54 -10.01
CA ILE A 5 -4.93 6.46 -9.41
C ILE A 5 -5.65 5.89 -8.18
N ASP A 6 -6.06 6.75 -7.25
CA ASP A 6 -6.77 6.31 -6.03
C ASP A 6 -8.10 5.60 -6.34
N LEU A 7 -8.82 6.03 -7.39
CA LEU A 7 -10.00 5.30 -7.90
C LEU A 7 -9.65 3.90 -8.44
N PHE A 8 -8.59 3.78 -9.23
CA PHE A 8 -8.12 2.49 -9.74
C PHE A 8 -7.83 1.50 -8.61
N TYR A 9 -7.06 1.90 -7.60
CA TYR A 9 -6.74 1.04 -6.47
C TYR A 9 -7.97 0.63 -5.66
N ARG A 10 -8.95 1.53 -5.48
CA ARG A 10 -10.23 1.19 -4.84
C ARG A 10 -10.98 0.10 -5.61
N MET A 11 -11.12 0.25 -6.93
CA MET A 11 -11.81 -0.75 -7.76
C MET A 11 -11.10 -2.10 -7.69
N VAL A 12 -9.77 -2.11 -7.78
CA VAL A 12 -8.97 -3.35 -7.65
C VAL A 12 -9.18 -3.99 -6.28
N SER A 13 -9.17 -3.21 -5.19
CA SER A 13 -9.42 -3.72 -3.84
C SER A 13 -10.85 -4.24 -3.66
N GLU A 14 -11.83 -3.65 -4.31
CA GLU A 14 -13.22 -4.12 -4.27
C GLU A 14 -13.36 -5.44 -5.01
N LEU A 15 -12.82 -5.55 -6.22
CA LEU A 15 -12.81 -6.80 -6.99
C LEU A 15 -12.15 -7.94 -6.22
N ARG A 16 -11.01 -7.67 -5.58
CA ARG A 16 -10.31 -8.62 -4.72
C ARG A 16 -11.23 -9.20 -3.64
N ARG A 17 -11.96 -8.33 -2.92
CA ARG A 17 -12.83 -8.71 -1.81
C ARG A 17 -14.10 -9.41 -2.27
N THR A 18 -14.70 -8.93 -3.36
CA THR A 18 -15.97 -9.44 -3.89
C THR A 18 -15.81 -10.83 -4.52
N PHE A 19 -14.68 -11.08 -5.18
CA PHE A 19 -14.45 -12.31 -5.96
C PHE A 19 -13.36 -13.23 -5.39
N ASP A 20 -12.85 -12.94 -4.18
CA ASP A 20 -11.77 -13.68 -3.51
C ASP A 20 -10.53 -13.89 -4.40
N LEU A 21 -10.11 -12.82 -5.08
CA LEU A 21 -9.00 -12.88 -6.04
C LEU A 21 -7.65 -12.63 -5.35
N SER A 22 -6.62 -13.31 -5.83
CA SER A 22 -5.24 -12.93 -5.56
C SER A 22 -4.77 -11.92 -6.60
N ILE A 23 -4.27 -10.76 -6.16
CA ILE A 23 -3.83 -9.67 -7.06
C ILE A 23 -2.36 -9.38 -6.80
N LEU A 24 -1.53 -9.50 -7.85
CA LEU A 24 -0.16 -9.01 -7.87
C LEU A 24 -0.11 -7.69 -8.62
N LEU A 25 0.20 -6.61 -7.91
CA LEU A 25 0.30 -5.27 -8.49
C LEU A 25 1.75 -4.78 -8.46
N VAL A 26 2.22 -4.22 -9.58
CA VAL A 26 3.56 -3.61 -9.69
C VAL A 26 3.38 -2.11 -9.89
N SER A 27 3.90 -1.31 -8.96
CA SER A 27 3.80 0.15 -9.01
C SER A 27 5.08 0.83 -8.52
N HIS A 28 5.28 2.07 -8.97
CA HIS A 28 6.29 2.98 -8.44
C HIS A 28 5.71 3.95 -7.39
N ASP A 29 4.39 3.99 -7.22
CA ASP A 29 3.71 4.81 -6.21
C ASP A 29 3.60 4.04 -4.89
N ILE A 30 4.68 4.08 -4.12
CA ILE A 30 4.82 3.37 -2.84
C ILE A 30 3.75 3.80 -1.82
N PRO A 31 3.49 5.11 -1.57
CA PRO A 31 2.47 5.53 -0.61
C PRO A 31 1.08 4.99 -0.95
N THR A 32 0.66 5.05 -2.22
CA THR A 32 -0.66 4.54 -2.59
C THR A 32 -0.69 3.02 -2.51
N ALA A 33 0.33 2.32 -3.02
CA ALA A 33 0.38 0.85 -2.96
C ALA A 33 0.31 0.32 -1.52
N ALA A 34 1.02 0.96 -0.58
CA ALA A 34 1.02 0.58 0.83
C ALA A 34 -0.36 0.67 1.50
N ARG A 35 -1.25 1.56 1.02
CA ARG A 35 -2.61 1.71 1.58
C ARG A 35 -3.55 0.56 1.23
N PHE A 36 -3.30 -0.15 0.12
CA PHE A 36 -4.20 -1.18 -0.40
C PHE A 36 -3.60 -2.59 -0.37
N ALA A 37 -2.28 -2.70 -0.28
CA ALA A 37 -1.57 -3.99 -0.25
C ALA A 37 -1.53 -4.57 1.17
N ASP A 38 -1.68 -5.89 1.29
CA ASP A 38 -1.45 -6.60 2.57
C ASP A 38 0.02 -7.03 2.72
N ARG A 39 0.74 -7.13 1.61
CA ARG A 39 2.14 -7.52 1.53
C ARG A 39 2.85 -6.71 0.44
N MET A 40 4.06 -6.28 0.73
CA MET A 40 4.92 -5.54 -0.21
C MET A 40 6.23 -6.26 -0.41
N ILE A 41 6.67 -6.30 -1.67
CA ILE A 41 7.97 -6.84 -2.07
C ILE A 41 8.71 -5.74 -2.84
N PHE A 42 9.91 -5.39 -2.38
CA PHE A 42 10.78 -4.46 -3.11
C PHE A 42 11.82 -5.23 -3.91
N LEU A 43 11.96 -4.85 -5.18
CA LEU A 43 12.81 -5.54 -6.14
C LEU A 43 13.87 -4.57 -6.70
N ASN A 44 15.13 -4.98 -6.69
CA ASN A 44 16.22 -4.36 -7.44
C ASN A 44 17.16 -5.46 -7.96
N ARG A 45 16.83 -6.05 -9.12
CA ARG A 45 17.45 -7.28 -9.67
C ARG A 45 17.34 -8.53 -8.78
N THR A 46 17.08 -8.35 -7.50
CA THR A 46 16.88 -9.32 -6.43
C THR A 46 15.80 -8.79 -5.49
N ILE A 47 15.25 -9.65 -4.62
CA ILE A 47 14.34 -9.23 -3.56
C ILE A 47 15.15 -8.51 -2.49
N LEU A 48 14.84 -7.23 -2.28
CA LEU A 48 15.44 -6.42 -1.23
C LEU A 48 14.66 -6.54 0.08
N CYS A 49 13.34 -6.57 -0.03
CA CYS A 49 12.41 -6.65 1.09
C CYS A 49 11.16 -7.42 0.76
N ASP A 50 10.58 -8.00 1.81
CA ASP A 50 9.34 -8.74 1.76
C ASP A 50 8.69 -8.69 3.16
N GLY A 51 7.41 -8.31 3.22
CA GLY A 51 6.66 -8.25 4.47
C GLY A 51 5.39 -7.42 4.35
N SER A 52 4.76 -7.12 5.47
CA SER A 52 3.64 -6.17 5.51
C SER A 52 4.10 -4.76 5.13
N PRO A 53 3.21 -3.88 4.64
CA PRO A 53 3.55 -2.48 4.37
C PRO A 53 4.23 -1.81 5.57
N ARG A 54 3.74 -2.06 6.78
CA ARG A 54 4.28 -1.49 8.02
C ARG A 54 5.72 -1.91 8.27
N GLU A 55 6.03 -3.20 8.16
CA GLU A 55 7.38 -3.73 8.38
C GLU A 55 8.36 -3.21 7.32
N VAL A 56 7.94 -3.21 6.06
CA VAL A 56 8.79 -2.83 4.94
C VAL A 56 9.08 -1.33 4.92
N LEU A 57 8.07 -0.49 5.18
CA LEU A 57 8.23 0.97 5.21
C LEU A 57 9.00 1.48 6.43
N ALA A 58 8.99 0.76 7.55
CA ALA A 58 9.81 1.07 8.72
C ALA A 58 11.21 0.42 8.67
N GLY A 59 11.43 -0.49 7.72
CA GLY A 59 12.63 -1.33 7.65
C GLY A 59 13.88 -0.60 7.11
N PRO A 60 15.09 -1.11 7.40
CA PRO A 60 16.34 -0.51 6.92
C PRO A 60 16.49 -0.52 5.40
N CYS A 61 15.82 -1.44 4.73
CA CYS A 61 15.82 -1.65 3.30
C CYS A 61 15.20 -0.49 2.51
N ILE A 62 14.12 0.14 3.01
CA ILE A 62 13.57 1.32 2.33
C ILE A 62 14.56 2.48 2.37
N ARG A 63 15.23 2.66 3.52
CA ARG A 63 16.27 3.68 3.72
C ARG A 63 17.47 3.43 2.82
N GLN A 64 17.88 2.16 2.67
CA GLN A 64 18.99 1.78 1.79
C GLN A 64 18.65 1.95 0.30
N THR A 65 17.38 1.75 -0.08
CA THR A 65 16.94 1.81 -1.49
C THR A 65 16.68 3.25 -1.94
N PHE A 66 16.02 4.05 -1.12
CA PHE A 66 15.56 5.40 -1.49
C PHE A 66 16.30 6.54 -0.77
N GLY A 67 17.18 6.23 0.20
CA GLY A 67 17.90 7.24 0.98
C GLY A 67 17.01 8.05 1.93
N ILE A 68 15.72 7.71 2.04
CA ILE A 68 14.72 8.41 2.84
C ILE A 68 13.98 7.45 3.76
N ASP A 69 13.52 7.96 4.90
CA ASP A 69 12.63 7.23 5.79
C ASP A 69 11.18 7.56 5.45
N LEU A 70 10.50 6.61 4.80
CA LEU A 70 9.10 6.73 4.41
C LEU A 70 8.14 6.66 5.61
N ALA A 71 8.52 5.97 6.70
CA ALA A 71 7.76 5.97 7.94
C ALA A 71 7.81 7.36 8.61
N ALA A 72 9.01 7.96 8.68
CA ALA A 72 9.19 9.31 9.22
C ALA A 72 8.56 10.41 8.34
N ALA A 73 8.39 10.16 7.04
CA ALA A 73 7.72 11.07 6.10
C ALA A 73 6.18 11.12 6.26
N GLY A 74 5.61 10.46 7.26
CA GLY A 74 4.18 10.55 7.61
C GLY A 74 3.25 9.56 6.90
N ILE A 75 3.79 8.53 6.23
CA ILE A 75 3.00 7.56 5.46
C ILE A 75 2.22 6.59 6.37
N GLN A 76 2.62 6.42 7.63
CA GLN A 76 1.94 5.56 8.62
C GLN A 76 0.57 6.09 9.10
N GLN A 77 0.23 7.36 8.83
CA GLN A 77 -1.01 7.95 9.35
C GLN A 77 -2.27 7.58 8.54
N LEU A 78 -2.12 6.82 7.45
CA LEU A 78 -3.22 6.45 6.54
C LEU A 78 -3.94 5.15 6.93
N GLU A 79 -3.41 4.37 7.88
CA GLU A 79 -3.99 3.09 8.31
C GLU A 79 -5.27 3.27 9.17
N ASN A 80 -5.46 4.41 9.85
CA ASN A 80 -6.53 4.57 10.85
C ASN A 80 -7.92 4.94 10.31
N ARG A 81 -8.13 5.02 8.98
CA ARG A 81 -9.41 5.45 8.40
C ARG A 81 -10.25 4.34 7.75
N SER A 82 -9.78 3.10 7.82
CA SER A 82 -10.38 1.96 7.12
C SER A 82 -11.45 1.21 7.93
N ASP A 83 -11.70 1.58 9.19
CA ASP A 83 -12.59 0.85 10.11
C ASP A 83 -13.84 1.65 10.53
N GLN A 84 -14.24 2.66 9.74
CA GLN A 84 -15.49 3.38 10.00
C GLN A 84 -16.66 2.66 9.31
N PRO A 85 -17.67 2.17 10.06
CA PRO A 85 -18.84 1.54 9.46
C PRO A 85 -19.57 2.56 8.58
N VAL A 86 -19.87 2.15 7.34
CA VAL A 86 -20.67 2.94 6.40
C VAL A 86 -22.05 3.15 7.04
N GLN A 87 -22.29 4.35 7.54
CA GLN A 87 -23.62 4.73 8.03
C GLN A 87 -24.53 4.91 6.82
N HIS A 88 -25.39 3.91 6.57
CA HIS A 88 -26.57 4.09 5.74
C HIS A 88 -27.53 5.06 6.46
N HIS A 89 -27.73 6.25 5.89
CA HIS A 89 -28.88 7.08 6.20
C HIS A 89 -30.03 6.72 5.23
N PRO A 90 -31.29 6.75 5.70
CA PRO A 90 -32.47 6.31 4.94
C PRO A 90 -32.81 7.20 3.74
#